data_AF-A0A366CW32-F1
#
_entry.id   AF-A0A366CW32-F1
#
_cell.length_a   1.000
_cell.length_b   1.000
_cell.length_c   1.000
_cell.angle_alpha   90.00
_cell.angle_beta   90.00
_cell.angle_gamma   90.00
#
_symmetry.space_group_name_H-M   'P 1'
#
loop_
_entity.id
_entity.type
_entity.pdbx_description
1 polymer ?
#
loop_
_entity_poly.entity_id
_entity_poly.type
_entity_poly.pdbx_seq_one_letter_code
_entity_poly.pdbx_strand_id
1 'polypeptide(L)'
;MHAHSSPDPPATATDTRARVEQARARAEGFVWGALHIQHSRTPEARTATAFAAAYADLVTESLTDDIVVPGLAQAWVAWRTCGNLTADLRPAPSPDQRVPDTAQWDAALGHRTAWWLCAEALGYVRGWCDAAGVGSGDAVDFAHAFAVLVAAGGSRPSIDYAWTNWRSGRPLTAFGG
;
A
#
# COMPACT_ATOMS: atom_id res chain seq x y z
N MET A 1 -38.26 -24.16 21.73
CA MET A 1 -36.88 -24.23 22.25
C MET A 1 -36.11 -23.08 21.60
N HIS A 2 -36.16 -21.89 22.20
CA HIS A 2 -35.47 -20.70 21.69
C HIS A 2 -34.15 -20.57 22.45
N ALA A 3 -33.03 -20.66 21.73
CA ALA A 3 -31.71 -20.31 22.26
C ALA A 3 -31.64 -18.78 22.37
N HIS A 4 -31.57 -18.27 23.60
CA HIS A 4 -31.11 -16.92 23.85
C HIS A 4 -29.60 -16.87 23.63
N SER A 5 -29.15 -16.21 22.56
CA SER A 5 -27.78 -15.75 22.46
C SER A 5 -27.58 -14.65 23.50
N SER A 6 -26.89 -14.97 24.60
CA SER A 6 -26.39 -13.96 25.52
C SER A 6 -25.36 -13.08 24.80
N PRO A 7 -25.39 -11.76 24.97
CA PRO A 7 -24.29 -10.90 24.52
C PRO A 7 -23.02 -11.29 25.29
N ASP A 8 -21.89 -11.36 24.58
CA ASP A 8 -20.59 -11.62 25.21
C ASP A 8 -20.33 -10.58 26.31
N PRO A 9 -19.77 -11.01 27.47
CA PRO A 9 -19.45 -10.08 28.55
C PRO A 9 -18.44 -9.03 28.07
N PRO A 10 -18.53 -7.78 28.55
CA PRO A 10 -17.61 -6.73 28.15
C PRO A 10 -16.17 -7.11 28.52
N ALA A 11 -15.24 -6.90 27.59
CA ALA A 11 -13.82 -7.15 27.79
C ALA A 11 -13.30 -6.41 29.03
N THR A 12 -12.55 -7.10 29.89
CA THR A 12 -11.97 -6.48 31.09
C THR A 12 -10.85 -5.50 30.70
N ALA A 13 -10.54 -4.53 31.58
CA ALA A 13 -9.45 -3.58 31.34
C ALA A 13 -8.09 -4.26 31.12
N THR A 14 -7.85 -5.40 31.79
CA THR A 14 -6.65 -6.22 31.61
C THR A 14 -6.59 -6.87 30.23
N ASP A 15 -7.73 -7.35 29.73
CA ASP A 15 -7.85 -7.93 28.39
C ASP A 15 -7.62 -6.87 27.29
N THR A 16 -8.20 -5.68 27.49
CA THR A 16 -7.99 -4.52 26.60
C THR A 16 -6.51 -4.16 26.50
N ARG A 17 -5.82 -4.03 27.63
CA ARG A 17 -4.39 -3.71 27.66
C ARG A 17 -3.55 -4.76 26.93
N ALA A 18 -3.80 -6.05 27.20
CA ALA A 18 -3.08 -7.14 26.56
C ALA A 18 -3.26 -7.14 25.03
N ARG A 19 -4.48 -6.86 24.56
CA ARG A 19 -4.79 -6.74 23.12
C ARG A 19 -4.01 -5.60 22.45
N VAL A 20 -3.95 -4.43 23.09
CA VAL A 20 -3.21 -3.26 22.57
C VAL A 20 -1.70 -3.51 22.54
N GLU A 21 -1.14 -4.08 23.62
CA GLU A 21 0.29 -4.44 23.68
C GLU A 21 0.65 -5.50 22.62
N GLN A 22 -0.20 -6.51 22.43
CA GLN A 22 -0.02 -7.52 21.39
C GLN A 22 -0.10 -6.91 19.98
N ALA A 23 -1.06 -6.01 19.72
CA ALA A 23 -1.18 -5.32 18.45
C ALA A 23 0.08 -4.50 18.13
N ARG A 24 0.59 -3.75 19.11
CA ARG A 24 1.83 -2.99 19.00
C ARG A 24 3.01 -3.88 18.65
N ALA A 25 3.21 -4.98 19.39
CA ALA A 25 4.33 -5.89 19.15
C ALA A 25 4.27 -6.55 17.76
N ARG A 26 3.08 -6.94 17.30
CA ARG A 26 2.88 -7.51 15.95
C ARG A 26 3.14 -6.48 14.86
N ALA A 27 2.66 -5.25 15.04
CA ALA A 27 2.87 -4.16 14.09
C ALA A 27 4.35 -3.77 13.99
N GLU A 28 5.06 -3.70 15.11
CA GLU A 28 6.49 -3.46 15.13
C GLU A 28 7.24 -4.59 14.42
N GLY A 29 7.01 -5.85 14.84
CA GLY A 29 7.66 -7.02 14.24
C GLY A 29 7.42 -7.14 12.73
N PHE A 30 6.23 -6.78 12.25
CA PHE A 30 5.93 -6.72 10.82
C PHE A 30 6.85 -5.75 10.07
N VAL A 31 7.03 -4.52 10.56
CA VAL A 31 7.88 -3.53 9.90
C VAL A 31 9.35 -3.90 9.97
N TRP A 32 9.79 -4.52 11.07
CA TRP A 32 11.13 -5.08 11.18
C TRP A 32 11.42 -6.09 10.06
N GLY A 33 10.48 -6.99 9.79
CA GLY A 33 10.56 -7.91 8.66
C GLY A 33 10.52 -7.21 7.30
N ALA A 34 9.55 -6.31 7.10
CA ALA A 34 9.35 -5.62 5.82
C ALA A 34 10.55 -4.76 5.40
N LEU A 35 11.18 -4.06 6.35
CA LEU A 35 12.34 -3.20 6.11
C LEU A 35 13.69 -3.89 6.36
N HIS A 36 13.69 -5.20 6.67
CA HIS A 36 14.91 -5.98 6.92
C HIS A 36 15.83 -5.34 7.98
N ILE A 37 15.23 -4.77 9.03
CA ILE A 37 15.94 -3.98 10.05
C ILE A 37 16.89 -4.89 10.83
N GLN A 38 18.18 -4.56 10.82
CA GLN A 38 19.20 -5.34 11.53
C GLN A 38 19.53 -4.77 12.91
N HIS A 39 19.30 -3.47 13.14
CA HIS A 39 19.72 -2.77 14.36
C HIS A 39 18.66 -1.79 14.85
N SER A 40 18.45 -1.77 16.17
CA SER A 40 17.41 -0.96 16.82
C SER A 40 17.67 0.55 16.81
N ARG A 41 18.87 1.00 16.43
CA ARG A 41 19.23 2.43 16.43
C ARG A 41 19.07 3.10 15.06
N THR A 42 18.57 2.38 14.06
CA THR A 42 18.45 2.93 12.70
C THR A 42 17.19 3.80 12.57
N PRO A 43 17.14 4.70 11.57
CA PRO A 43 15.92 5.44 11.25
C PRO A 43 14.71 4.54 10.94
N GLU A 44 14.94 3.37 10.34
CA GLU A 44 13.91 2.38 10.03
C GLU A 44 13.32 1.79 11.32
N ALA A 45 14.15 1.53 12.34
CA ALA A 45 13.67 1.07 13.65
C ALA A 45 12.73 2.10 14.29
N ARG A 46 13.05 3.40 14.19
CA ARG A 46 12.13 4.46 14.64
C ARG A 46 10.83 4.47 13.86
N THR A 47 10.88 4.19 12.56
CA THR A 47 9.69 4.07 11.71
C THR A 47 8.81 2.90 12.14
N ALA A 48 9.43 1.76 12.48
CA ALA A 48 8.72 0.59 13.02
C ALA A 48 8.00 0.92 14.33
N THR A 49 8.68 1.58 15.27
CA THR A 49 8.07 2.00 16.53
C THR A 49 6.95 3.02 16.34
N ALA A 50 7.11 3.98 15.42
CA ALA A 50 6.09 4.99 15.12
C ALA A 50 4.82 4.36 14.50
N PHE A 51 4.99 3.45 13.54
CA PHE A 51 3.86 2.71 12.96
C PHE A 51 3.17 1.83 14.00
N ALA A 52 3.95 1.12 14.83
CA ALA A 52 3.41 0.27 15.87
C ALA A 52 2.59 1.03 16.92
N ALA A 53 3.02 2.25 17.27
CA ALA A 53 2.26 3.14 18.15
C ALA A 53 0.93 3.54 17.49
N ALA A 54 0.96 4.07 16.26
CA ALA A 54 -0.24 4.47 15.55
C ALA A 54 -1.25 3.30 15.37
N TYR A 55 -0.76 2.10 15.06
CA TYR A 55 -1.60 0.92 14.91
C TYR A 55 -2.23 0.48 16.25
N ALA A 56 -1.50 0.61 17.36
CA ALA A 56 -2.01 0.32 18.69
C ALA A 56 -3.07 1.34 19.13
N ASP A 57 -2.90 2.61 18.76
CA ASP A 57 -3.90 3.66 19.00
C ASP A 57 -5.19 3.34 18.22
N LEU A 58 -5.09 2.98 16.94
CA LEU A 58 -6.26 2.55 16.13
C LEU A 58 -6.98 1.34 16.72
N VAL A 59 -6.23 0.33 17.21
CA VAL A 59 -6.83 -0.82 17.90
C VAL A 59 -7.54 -0.37 19.17
N THR A 60 -6.98 0.56 19.92
CA THR A 60 -7.63 1.12 21.13
C THR A 60 -8.95 1.81 20.77
N GLU A 61 -8.96 2.65 19.73
CA GLU A 61 -10.17 3.33 19.24
C GLU A 61 -11.24 2.34 18.79
N SER A 62 -10.87 1.27 18.07
CA SER A 62 -11.82 0.22 17.64
C SER A 62 -12.48 -0.58 18.77
N LEU A 63 -11.98 -0.48 20.02
CA LEU A 63 -12.62 -1.12 21.16
C LEU A 63 -13.77 -0.28 21.71
N THR A 64 -13.80 1.02 21.41
CA THR A 64 -14.83 1.96 21.86
C THR A 64 -15.74 2.40 20.73
N ASP A 65 -15.25 2.40 19.49
CA ASP A 65 -15.94 2.89 18.30
C ASP A 65 -16.07 1.78 17.23
N ASP A 66 -17.02 1.93 16.30
CA ASP A 66 -17.21 1.01 15.17
C ASP A 66 -16.18 1.28 14.06
N ILE A 67 -14.92 0.99 14.37
CA ILE A 67 -13.77 1.16 13.47
C ILE A 67 -13.24 -0.20 13.04
N VAL A 68 -13.21 -0.44 11.73
CA VAL A 68 -12.59 -1.64 11.17
C VAL A 68 -11.07 -1.48 11.15
N VAL A 69 -10.36 -2.33 11.89
CA VAL A 69 -8.89 -2.35 11.89
C VAL A 69 -8.38 -3.11 10.66
N PRO A 70 -7.65 -2.46 9.74
CA PRO A 70 -7.10 -3.13 8.56
C PRO A 70 -5.97 -4.09 8.93
N GLY A 71 -5.70 -5.08 8.06
CA GLY A 71 -4.55 -5.97 8.23
C GLY A 71 -3.22 -5.20 8.20
N LEU A 72 -2.18 -5.75 8.86
CA LEU A 72 -0.88 -5.06 9.03
C LEU A 72 -0.24 -4.58 7.71
N ALA A 73 -0.30 -5.39 6.65
CA ALA A 73 0.25 -5.01 5.35
C ALA A 73 -0.49 -3.81 4.73
N GLN A 74 -1.83 -3.85 4.78
CA GLN A 74 -2.67 -2.77 4.27
C GLN A 74 -2.48 -1.48 5.08
N ALA A 75 -2.52 -1.59 6.41
CA ALA A 75 -2.30 -0.48 7.32
C ALA A 75 -0.92 0.16 7.11
N TRP A 76 0.12 -0.66 6.94
CA TRP A 76 1.48 -0.20 6.70
C TRP A 76 1.60 0.58 5.39
N VAL A 77 1.04 0.06 4.30
CA VAL A 77 1.06 0.74 3.00
C VAL A 77 0.28 2.05 3.06
N ALA A 78 -0.89 2.07 3.73
CA ALA A 78 -1.71 3.26 3.88
C ALA A 78 -0.99 4.35 4.68
N TRP A 79 -0.45 3.97 5.85
CA TRP A 79 0.29 4.87 6.72
C TRP A 79 1.56 5.41 6.05
N ARG A 80 2.31 4.59 5.32
CA ARG A 80 3.48 5.03 4.54
C ARG A 80 3.12 5.98 3.40
N THR A 81 1.93 5.83 2.83
CA THR A 81 1.49 6.64 1.69
C THR A 81 0.99 8.01 2.14
N CYS A 82 0.21 8.08 3.22
CA CYS A 82 -0.53 9.29 3.58
C CYS A 82 -0.62 9.58 5.09
N GLY A 83 0.05 8.79 5.93
CA GLY A 83 -0.02 8.92 7.39
C GLY A 83 -1.31 8.43 8.02
N ASN A 84 -2.28 7.98 7.23
CA ASN A 84 -3.56 7.44 7.70
C ASN A 84 -3.62 5.92 7.49
N LEU A 85 -3.83 5.17 8.58
CA LEU A 85 -3.88 3.71 8.61
C LEU A 85 -5.10 3.12 7.91
N THR A 86 -6.22 3.85 7.87
CA THR A 86 -7.51 3.41 7.33
C THR A 86 -7.81 4.02 5.97
N ALA A 87 -6.85 4.74 5.38
CA ALA A 87 -7.04 5.39 4.09
C ALA A 87 -7.38 4.36 3.01
N ASP A 88 -8.41 4.67 2.23
CA ASP A 88 -8.69 3.98 1.00
C ASP A 88 -7.65 4.36 -0.05
N LEU A 89 -6.84 3.39 -0.45
CA LEU A 89 -5.75 3.58 -1.40
C LEU A 89 -6.11 3.16 -2.82
N ARG A 90 -7.38 2.81 -3.09
CA ARG A 90 -7.83 2.52 -4.45
C ARG A 90 -7.42 3.67 -5.37
N PRO A 91 -6.75 3.38 -6.50
CA PRO A 91 -6.35 4.43 -7.43
C PRO A 91 -7.55 5.29 -7.82
N ALA A 92 -7.33 6.61 -7.96
CA ALA A 92 -8.39 7.48 -8.43
C ALA A 92 -8.86 6.99 -9.81
N PRO A 93 -10.18 6.90 -10.06
CA PRO A 93 -10.72 6.41 -11.32
C PRO A 93 -10.01 7.12 -12.47
N SER A 94 -9.54 6.33 -13.44
CA SER A 94 -8.80 6.88 -14.56
C SER A 94 -9.75 7.68 -15.46
N PRO A 95 -9.39 8.87 -15.93
CA PRO A 95 -9.87 9.31 -17.22
C PRO A 95 -9.36 8.28 -18.24
N ASP A 96 -10.20 7.91 -19.21
CA ASP A 96 -9.97 6.89 -20.23
C ASP A 96 -8.63 7.06 -20.99
N GLN A 97 -8.01 8.24 -20.89
CA GLN A 97 -6.77 8.63 -21.57
C GLN A 97 -5.46 8.20 -20.90
N ARG A 98 -5.47 7.59 -19.69
CA ARG A 98 -4.22 7.15 -19.04
C ARG A 98 -3.69 5.83 -19.58
N VAL A 99 -4.58 4.92 -19.97
CA VAL A 99 -4.23 3.56 -20.43
C VAL A 99 -3.87 3.63 -21.92
N PRO A 100 -2.67 3.18 -22.33
CA PRO A 100 -2.33 3.12 -23.73
C PRO A 100 -3.25 2.18 -24.49
N ASP A 101 -3.54 2.50 -25.74
CA ASP A 101 -4.22 1.56 -26.62
C ASP A 101 -3.34 0.34 -26.95
N THR A 102 -3.95 -0.67 -27.57
CA THR A 102 -3.26 -1.92 -27.89
C THR A 102 -2.04 -1.72 -28.78
N ALA A 103 -2.16 -0.84 -29.78
CA ALA A 103 -1.08 -0.60 -30.73
C ALA A 103 0.10 0.14 -30.08
N GLN A 104 -0.17 1.09 -29.18
CA GLN A 104 0.84 1.83 -28.44
C GLN A 104 1.68 0.92 -27.56
N TRP A 105 1.06 0.02 -26.79
CA TRP A 105 1.82 -0.89 -25.95
C TRP A 105 2.52 -1.98 -26.75
N ASP A 106 1.91 -2.52 -27.81
CA ASP A 106 2.56 -3.50 -28.71
C ASP A 106 3.84 -2.92 -29.31
N ALA A 107 3.78 -1.68 -29.80
CA ALA A 107 4.95 -0.98 -30.32
C ALA A 107 6.03 -0.75 -29.24
N ALA A 108 5.61 -0.39 -28.03
CA ALA A 108 6.54 -0.18 -26.91
C ALA A 108 7.25 -1.47 -26.49
N LEU A 109 6.57 -2.62 -26.46
CA LEU A 109 7.18 -3.90 -26.11
C LEU A 109 8.16 -4.42 -27.16
N GLY A 110 8.13 -3.89 -28.39
CA GLY A 110 9.20 -4.07 -29.37
C GLY A 110 10.54 -3.46 -28.93
N HIS A 111 10.54 -2.52 -27.98
CA HIS A 111 11.74 -1.92 -27.42
C HIS A 111 12.22 -2.72 -26.20
N ARG A 112 13.39 -3.40 -26.31
CA ARG A 112 13.91 -4.33 -25.28
C ARG A 112 13.92 -3.74 -23.87
N THR A 113 14.31 -2.48 -23.71
CA THR A 113 14.35 -1.81 -22.40
C THR A 113 12.95 -1.55 -21.84
N ALA A 114 12.00 -1.19 -22.69
CA ALA A 114 10.61 -0.97 -22.28
C ALA A 114 9.96 -2.29 -21.86
N TRP A 115 10.24 -3.38 -22.57
CA TRP A 115 9.78 -4.72 -22.19
C TRP A 115 10.26 -5.14 -20.80
N TRP A 116 11.57 -5.03 -20.53
CA TRP A 116 12.12 -5.38 -19.22
C TRP A 116 11.53 -4.53 -18.08
N LEU A 117 11.46 -3.22 -18.29
CA LEU A 117 10.93 -2.30 -17.27
C LEU A 117 9.42 -2.41 -17.10
N CYS A 118 8.68 -2.86 -18.12
CA CYS A 118 7.27 -3.22 -18.00
C CYS A 118 7.09 -4.36 -17.00
N ALA A 119 7.93 -5.40 -17.09
CA ALA A 119 7.87 -6.54 -16.17
C ALA A 119 8.24 -6.13 -14.73
N GLU A 120 9.28 -5.30 -14.56
CA GLU A 120 9.64 -4.76 -13.24
C GLU A 120 8.54 -3.88 -12.65
N ALA A 121 7.96 -2.99 -13.46
CA ALA A 121 6.85 -2.12 -13.05
C ALA A 121 5.62 -2.93 -12.63
N LEU A 122 5.26 -3.95 -13.41
CA LEU A 122 4.17 -4.87 -13.08
C LEU A 122 4.43 -5.59 -11.76
N GLY A 123 5.64 -6.15 -11.57
CA GLY A 123 6.01 -6.85 -10.34
C GLY A 123 5.96 -5.94 -9.11
N TYR A 124 6.50 -4.73 -9.21
CA TYR A 124 6.48 -3.74 -8.14
C TYR A 124 5.05 -3.35 -7.76
N VAL A 125 4.23 -2.95 -8.75
CA VAL A 125 2.87 -2.47 -8.48
C VAL A 125 1.95 -3.60 -8.04
N ARG A 126 2.10 -4.81 -8.56
CA ARG A 126 1.34 -5.96 -8.08
C ARG A 126 1.62 -6.24 -6.61
N GLY A 127 2.88 -6.22 -6.18
CA GLY A 127 3.23 -6.37 -4.76
C GLY A 127 2.61 -5.27 -3.89
N TRP A 128 2.56 -4.03 -4.41
CA TRP A 128 1.85 -2.94 -3.74
C TRP A 128 0.34 -3.18 -3.68
N CYS A 129 -0.30 -3.60 -4.78
CA CYS A 129 -1.74 -3.88 -4.85
C CYS A 129 -2.16 -4.97 -3.88
N ASP A 130 -1.41 -6.08 -3.86
CA ASP A 130 -1.65 -7.21 -2.95
C ASP A 130 -1.55 -6.75 -1.49
N ALA A 131 -0.56 -5.91 -1.16
CA ALA A 131 -0.39 -5.36 0.18
C ALA A 131 -1.49 -4.34 0.55
N ALA A 132 -1.94 -3.52 -0.40
CA ALA A 132 -3.02 -2.55 -0.20
C ALA A 132 -4.44 -3.16 -0.25
N GLY A 133 -4.56 -4.43 -0.62
CA GLY A 133 -5.86 -5.11 -0.76
C GLY A 133 -6.67 -4.61 -1.96
N VAL A 134 -6.01 -4.11 -3.01
CA VAL A 134 -6.67 -3.60 -4.23
C VAL A 134 -6.45 -4.54 -5.41
N GLY A 135 -7.36 -4.49 -6.39
CA GLY A 135 -7.29 -5.34 -7.58
C GLY A 135 -6.03 -5.11 -8.42
N SER A 136 -5.58 -6.16 -9.12
CA SER A 136 -4.36 -6.14 -9.93
C SER A 136 -4.51 -5.48 -11.31
N GLY A 137 -5.72 -5.05 -11.69
CA GLY A 137 -5.98 -4.41 -12.99
C GLY A 137 -5.13 -3.15 -13.18
N ASP A 138 -5.09 -2.29 -12.14
CA ASP A 138 -4.28 -1.07 -12.14
C ASP A 138 -2.78 -1.33 -12.31
N ALA A 139 -2.29 -2.50 -11.88
CA ALA A 139 -0.89 -2.88 -12.04
C ALA A 139 -0.54 -3.14 -13.51
N VAL A 140 -1.47 -3.76 -14.25
CA VAL A 140 -1.31 -4.03 -15.69
C VAL A 140 -1.37 -2.72 -16.47
N ASP A 141 -2.39 -1.90 -16.21
CA ASP A 141 -2.59 -0.62 -16.90
C ASP A 141 -1.40 0.33 -16.69
N PHE A 142 -0.92 0.42 -15.44
CA PHE A 142 0.28 1.19 -15.12
C PHE A 142 1.52 0.65 -15.84
N ALA A 143 1.74 -0.67 -15.83
CA ALA A 143 2.92 -1.27 -16.45
C ALA A 143 2.98 -0.97 -17.96
N HIS A 144 1.83 -1.04 -18.65
CA HIS A 144 1.73 -0.66 -20.06
C HIS A 144 2.02 0.82 -20.27
N ALA A 145 1.45 1.71 -19.46
CA ALA A 145 1.71 3.14 -19.56
C ALA A 145 3.18 3.48 -19.31
N PHE A 146 3.81 2.80 -18.34
CA PHE A 146 5.23 2.95 -18.04
C PHE A 146 6.11 2.44 -19.20
N ALA A 147 5.74 1.33 -19.84
CA ALA A 147 6.45 0.80 -21.01
C ALA A 147 6.43 1.81 -22.18
N VAL A 148 5.25 2.39 -22.47
CA VAL A 148 5.11 3.42 -23.52
C VAL A 148 5.95 4.66 -23.21
N LEU A 149 5.96 5.11 -21.94
CA LEU A 149 6.82 6.20 -21.50
C LEU A 149 8.30 5.89 -21.73
N VAL A 150 8.75 4.68 -21.37
CA VAL A 150 10.14 4.24 -21.56
C VAL A 150 10.50 4.19 -23.05
N ALA A 151 9.62 3.64 -23.89
CA ALA A 151 9.85 3.54 -25.33
C ALA A 151 9.95 4.91 -26.02
N ALA A 152 9.29 5.94 -25.49
CA ALA A 152 9.37 7.30 -26.00
C ALA A 152 10.74 7.99 -25.79
N GLY A 153 11.65 7.40 -24.99
CA GLY A 153 13.06 7.82 -24.93
C GLY A 153 13.36 9.12 -24.14
N GLY A 154 12.46 9.56 -23.26
CA GLY A 154 12.62 10.77 -22.44
C GLY A 154 13.26 10.55 -21.06
N SER A 155 13.25 11.61 -20.23
CA SER A 155 13.64 11.50 -18.81
C SER A 155 12.72 10.52 -18.09
N ARG A 156 13.32 9.50 -17.46
CA ARG A 156 12.59 8.37 -16.88
C ARG A 156 12.48 8.52 -15.36
N PRO A 157 11.27 8.70 -14.79
CA PRO A 157 11.06 8.62 -13.35
C PRO A 157 11.32 7.21 -12.83
N SER A 158 11.62 7.08 -11.54
CA SER A 158 11.62 5.77 -10.90
C SER A 158 10.20 5.17 -10.86
N ILE A 159 10.09 3.85 -10.79
CA ILE A 159 8.80 3.13 -10.83
C ILE A 159 7.91 3.56 -9.65
N ASP A 160 8.48 3.69 -8.45
CA ASP A 160 7.77 4.12 -7.24
C ASP A 160 7.21 5.54 -7.38
N TYR A 161 7.98 6.44 -7.99
CA TYR A 161 7.56 7.81 -8.24
C TYR A 161 6.44 7.88 -9.29
N ALA A 162 6.65 7.19 -10.42
CA ALA A 162 5.68 7.10 -11.49
C ALA A 162 4.35 6.49 -11.00
N TRP A 163 4.42 5.46 -10.16
CA TRP A 163 3.25 4.83 -9.55
C TRP A 163 2.50 5.78 -8.62
N THR A 164 3.23 6.57 -7.81
CA THR A 164 2.64 7.57 -6.93
C THR A 164 1.88 8.64 -7.73
N ASN A 165 2.46 9.12 -8.82
CA ASN A 165 1.78 10.04 -9.73
C ASN A 165 0.53 9.41 -10.37
N TRP A 166 0.68 8.21 -10.92
CA TRP A 166 -0.41 7.48 -11.57
C TRP A 166 -1.63 7.29 -10.67
N ARG A 167 -1.41 6.81 -9.43
CA ARG A 167 -2.47 6.62 -8.45
C ARG A 167 -3.19 7.91 -8.09
N SER A 168 -2.46 9.02 -8.08
CA SER A 168 -2.96 10.36 -7.80
C SER A 168 -3.62 11.02 -9.02
N GLY A 169 -3.73 10.29 -10.14
CA GLY A 169 -4.26 10.80 -11.41
C GLY A 169 -3.40 11.82 -12.12
N ARG A 170 -2.11 11.91 -11.77
CA ARG A 170 -1.12 12.80 -12.37
C ARG A 170 -0.36 12.08 -13.50
N PRO A 171 0.19 12.83 -14.46
CA PRO A 171 1.11 12.25 -15.44
C PRO A 171 2.27 11.52 -14.77
N LEU A 172 2.71 10.40 -15.34
CA LEU A 172 3.81 9.58 -14.79
C LEU A 172 5.08 10.39 -14.52
N THR A 173 5.37 11.39 -15.37
CA THR A 173 6.54 12.26 -15.31
C THR A 173 6.30 13.56 -14.54
N ALA A 174 5.13 13.76 -13.93
CA ALA A 174 4.83 15.00 -13.21
C ALA A 174 5.85 15.20 -12.08
N PHE A 175 6.59 16.31 -12.11
CA PHE A 175 7.46 16.71 -11.00
C PHE A 175 6.63 17.36 -9.89
N GLY A 176 7.16 17.34 -8.66
CA GLY A 176 6.47 17.65 -7.38
C GLY A 176 5.38 18.73 -7.43
N GLY A 177 4.27 18.44 -6.74
CA GLY A 177 3.24 19.39 -6.37
C GLY A 177 3.12 19.39 -4.86
#